data_AF-A0A9E1IEH7-F1
#
_entry.id   AF-A0A9E1IEH7-F1
#
_cell.length_a   1.000
_cell.length_b   1.000
_cell.length_c   1.000
_cell.angle_alpha   90.00
_cell.angle_beta   90.00
_cell.angle_gamma   90.00
#
_symmetry.space_group_name_H-M   'P 1'
#
loop_
_entity.id
_entity.type
_entity.pdbx_description
1 polymer ?
#
loop_
_entity_poly.entity_id
_entity_poly.type
_entity_poly.pdbx_seq_one_letter_code
_entity_poly.pdbx_strand_id
1 'polypeptide(L)'
;MSDAEGRACVMAVVTDERGPPLPDDCPGCALWEPRIDSCDLCGACCREAFDSVALQPDDRVLQEHPDLIRHHSDGWRDLERVPSETGWGSRCIALLGRGKTDSPYRCTIYGARPTNCRDLKAGAVACRTARQRVGLSSLPPGVARDGPWASMML
;
A
#
# COMPACT_ATOMS: atom_id res chain seq x y z
N MET A 1 -18.75 -38.01 -6.09
CA MET A 1 -19.40 -36.82 -6.66
C MET A 1 -19.11 -35.70 -5.68
N SER A 2 -17.99 -35.01 -5.87
CA SER A 2 -17.49 -34.01 -4.91
C SER A 2 -18.27 -32.72 -5.03
N ASP A 3 -18.60 -32.16 -3.87
CA ASP A 3 -19.37 -30.94 -3.68
C ASP A 3 -18.86 -29.78 -4.54
N ALA A 4 -19.75 -29.24 -5.37
CA ALA A 4 -19.53 -28.01 -6.10
C ALA A 4 -19.69 -26.83 -5.13
N GLU A 5 -18.68 -26.56 -4.30
CA GLU A 5 -18.61 -25.29 -3.59
C GLU A 5 -18.44 -24.16 -4.61
N GLY A 6 -19.46 -23.31 -4.74
CA GLY A 6 -19.47 -22.16 -5.64
C GLY A 6 -18.23 -21.28 -5.48
N ARG A 7 -17.69 -20.79 -6.60
CA ARG A 7 -16.50 -19.92 -6.61
C ARG A 7 -16.85 -18.61 -5.89
N ALA A 8 -15.95 -18.08 -5.06
CA ALA A 8 -16.18 -16.85 -4.31
C ALA A 8 -15.04 -15.85 -4.50
N CYS A 9 -15.37 -14.56 -4.56
CA CYS A 9 -14.39 -13.49 -4.75
C CYS A 9 -13.79 -13.07 -3.40
N VAL A 10 -12.84 -13.87 -2.88
CA VAL A 10 -12.14 -13.60 -1.60
C VAL A 10 -11.42 -12.24 -1.55
N MET A 11 -11.19 -11.62 -2.71
CA MET A 11 -10.56 -10.31 -2.82
C MET A 11 -11.55 -9.14 -2.66
N ALA A 12 -12.86 -9.38 -2.72
CA ALA A 12 -13.89 -8.39 -2.41
C ALA A 12 -14.07 -8.16 -0.90
N VAL A 13 -13.42 -8.99 -0.08
CA VAL A 13 -13.57 -8.97 1.37
C VAL A 13 -12.50 -8.06 1.97
N VAL A 14 -12.92 -7.21 2.90
CA VAL A 14 -12.04 -6.32 3.67
C VAL A 14 -11.48 -7.04 4.91
N THR A 15 -11.87 -8.29 5.12
CA THR A 15 -11.54 -9.19 6.24
C THR A 15 -11.18 -10.59 5.69
N ASP A 16 -10.72 -11.51 6.55
CA ASP A 16 -10.43 -12.91 6.16
C ASP A 16 -11.68 -13.81 6.00
N GLU A 17 -12.83 -13.21 5.71
CA GLU A 17 -14.11 -13.93 5.53
C GLU A 17 -14.26 -14.47 4.08
N ARG A 18 -15.25 -15.35 3.88
CA ARG A 18 -15.60 -15.86 2.55
C ARG A 18 -16.20 -14.73 1.72
N GLY A 19 -15.67 -14.52 0.51
CA GLY A 19 -16.17 -13.48 -0.38
C GLY A 19 -17.56 -13.75 -0.97
N PRO A 20 -18.16 -12.74 -1.63
CA PRO A 20 -19.41 -12.93 -2.32
C PRO A 20 -19.26 -14.03 -3.39
N PRO A 21 -20.30 -14.86 -3.59
CA PRO A 21 -20.29 -15.87 -4.64
C PRO A 21 -20.14 -15.20 -6.00
N LEU A 22 -19.35 -15.84 -6.86
CA LEU A 22 -19.24 -15.48 -8.26
C LEU A 22 -20.29 -16.26 -9.06
N PRO A 23 -20.93 -15.63 -10.06
CA PRO A 23 -21.73 -16.36 -11.04
C PRO A 23 -20.93 -17.50 -11.68
N ASP A 24 -21.59 -18.60 -12.03
CA ASP A 24 -20.92 -19.79 -12.59
C ASP A 24 -20.21 -19.53 -13.93
N ASP A 25 -20.73 -18.58 -14.71
CA ASP A 25 -20.19 -18.10 -15.97
C ASP A 25 -19.16 -16.98 -15.81
N CYS A 26 -18.91 -16.54 -14.57
CA CYS A 26 -17.94 -15.49 -14.30
C CYS A 26 -16.53 -16.03 -14.59
N PRO A 27 -15.79 -15.43 -15.55
CA PRO A 27 -14.45 -15.91 -15.91
C PRO A 27 -13.44 -15.71 -14.78
N GLY A 28 -13.75 -14.88 -13.78
CA GLY A 28 -12.95 -14.69 -12.57
C GLY A 28 -13.43 -13.53 -11.70
N CYS A 29 -12.86 -13.42 -10.50
CA CYS A 29 -13.11 -12.30 -9.58
C CYS A 29 -12.62 -10.99 -10.22
N ALA A 30 -13.49 -10.00 -10.39
CA ALA A 30 -13.14 -8.67 -10.94
C ALA A 30 -12.10 -7.92 -10.08
N LEU A 31 -11.93 -8.35 -8.83
CA LEU A 31 -10.96 -7.84 -7.86
C LEU A 31 -9.76 -8.78 -7.67
N TRP A 32 -9.59 -9.75 -8.57
CA TRP A 32 -8.42 -10.61 -8.55
C TRP A 32 -7.15 -9.76 -8.64
N GLU A 33 -6.23 -9.97 -7.71
CA GLU A 33 -4.88 -9.42 -7.78
C GLU A 33 -3.87 -10.56 -7.89
N PRO A 34 -2.80 -10.39 -8.70
CA PRO A 34 -1.70 -11.34 -8.69
C PRO A 34 -1.04 -11.37 -7.30
N ARG A 35 -0.51 -12.53 -6.94
CA ARG A 35 0.29 -12.67 -5.72
C ARG A 35 1.48 -11.70 -5.77
N ILE A 36 1.70 -10.99 -4.67
CA ILE A 36 2.78 -10.02 -4.55
C ILE A 36 3.87 -10.62 -3.69
N ASP A 37 4.91 -11.11 -4.33
CA ASP A 37 6.04 -11.71 -3.64
C ASP A 37 7.15 -10.69 -3.33
N SER A 38 7.08 -9.49 -3.93
CA SER A 38 8.04 -8.42 -3.67
C SER A 38 7.47 -7.00 -3.83
N CYS A 39 7.89 -6.11 -2.94
CA CYS A 39 7.59 -4.67 -3.01
C CYS A 39 8.42 -3.94 -4.06
N ASP A 40 9.45 -4.59 -4.60
CA ASP A 40 10.41 -4.04 -5.57
C ASP A 40 9.74 -3.48 -6.83
N LEU A 41 8.62 -4.09 -7.21
CA LEU A 41 7.89 -3.77 -8.42
C LEU A 41 6.89 -2.64 -8.23
N CYS A 42 6.26 -2.51 -7.06
CA CYS A 42 5.16 -1.58 -6.87
C CYS A 42 5.45 -0.43 -5.91
N GLY A 43 6.19 -0.67 -4.83
CA GLY A 43 6.47 0.31 -3.78
C GLY A 43 5.23 1.00 -3.21
N ALA A 44 4.02 0.46 -3.41
CA ALA A 44 2.78 1.24 -3.35
C ALA A 44 2.59 1.98 -2.02
N CYS A 45 2.86 1.33 -0.89
CA CYS A 45 2.76 1.93 0.44
C CYS A 45 3.86 2.95 0.76
N CYS A 46 5.02 2.85 0.12
CA CYS A 46 6.13 3.80 0.27
C CYS A 46 6.00 5.01 -0.67
N ARG A 47 5.24 4.85 -1.75
CA ARG A 47 4.87 5.89 -2.72
C ARG A 47 3.70 6.73 -2.18
N GLU A 48 2.91 7.31 -3.07
CA GLU A 48 1.86 8.30 -2.82
C GLU A 48 0.60 7.74 -2.12
N ALA A 49 0.58 6.47 -1.72
CA ALA A 49 -0.61 5.87 -1.12
C ALA A 49 -0.99 6.42 0.26
N PHE A 50 0.00 6.90 1.03
CA PHE A 50 -0.18 7.36 2.40
C PHE A 50 0.63 8.64 2.62
N ASP A 51 0.06 9.60 3.35
CA ASP A 51 0.73 10.88 3.63
C ASP A 51 1.58 10.87 4.89
N SER A 52 1.55 9.77 5.65
CA SER A 52 2.32 9.64 6.89
C SER A 52 2.56 8.19 7.26
N VAL A 53 3.66 7.97 7.98
CA VAL A 53 3.94 6.73 8.72
C VAL A 53 4.29 7.16 10.15
N ALA A 54 3.29 7.18 11.02
CA ALA A 54 3.49 7.48 12.43
C ALA A 54 4.50 6.51 13.07
N LEU A 55 5.37 7.04 13.93
CA LEU A 55 6.38 6.26 14.64
C LEU A 55 5.92 5.96 16.07
N GLN A 56 6.16 4.73 16.51
CA GLN A 56 5.98 4.33 17.90
C GLN A 56 7.25 4.64 18.71
N PRO A 57 7.15 4.87 20.03
CA PRO A 57 8.30 5.23 20.86
C PRO A 57 9.46 4.21 20.86
N ASP A 58 9.19 2.95 20.56
CA ASP A 58 10.12 1.83 20.51
C ASP A 58 10.59 1.47 19.09
N ASP A 59 10.17 2.24 18.08
CA ASP A 59 10.63 2.00 16.71
C ASP A 59 12.13 2.27 16.56
N ARG A 60 12.87 1.24 16.13
CA ARG A 60 14.33 1.28 15.93
C ARG A 60 14.80 2.45 15.04
N VAL A 61 13.98 2.85 14.06
CA VAL A 61 14.26 4.00 13.19
C VAL A 61 14.49 5.30 13.97
N LEU A 62 13.87 5.46 15.15
CA LEU A 62 14.08 6.61 16.04
C LEU A 62 15.54 6.78 16.47
N GLN A 63 16.27 5.66 16.59
CA GLN A 63 17.65 5.62 17.03
C GLN A 63 18.63 5.50 15.86
N GLU A 64 18.29 4.64 14.89
CA GLU A 64 19.20 4.28 13.80
C GLU A 64 19.19 5.27 12.64
N HIS A 65 18.08 6.00 12.44
CA HIS A 65 17.89 6.92 11.30
C HIS A 65 17.17 8.21 11.70
N PRO A 66 17.70 8.99 12.67
CA PRO A 66 17.05 10.20 13.15
C PRO A 66 16.89 11.28 12.07
N ASP A 67 17.72 11.24 11.02
CA ASP A 67 17.69 12.13 9.86
C ASP A 67 16.47 11.92 8.95
N LEU A 68 15.79 10.78 9.06
CA LEU A 68 14.62 10.45 8.25
C LEU A 68 13.29 10.78 8.95
N ILE A 69 13.34 11.44 10.11
CA ILE A 69 12.19 11.66 10.98
C ILE A 69 11.74 13.10 10.89
N ARG A 70 10.44 13.29 10.66
CA ARG A 70 9.78 14.57 10.83
C ARG A 70 9.27 14.71 12.25
N HIS A 71 9.65 15.81 12.90
CA HIS A 71 9.22 16.16 14.25
C HIS A 71 8.16 17.26 14.19
N HIS A 72 7.00 16.99 14.77
CA HIS A 72 5.91 17.95 14.87
C HIS A 72 5.97 18.71 16.19
N SER A 73 5.39 19.92 16.23
CA SER A 73 5.42 20.79 17.41
C SER A 73 4.62 20.23 18.60
N ASP A 74 3.68 19.33 18.35
CA ASP A 74 2.88 18.63 19.36
C ASP A 74 3.56 17.35 19.90
N GLY A 75 4.78 17.07 19.44
CA GLY A 75 5.55 15.88 19.83
C GLY A 75 5.23 14.62 19.02
N TRP A 76 4.30 14.68 18.06
CA TRP A 76 4.10 13.60 17.10
C TRP A 76 5.32 13.47 16.18
N ARG A 77 5.58 12.24 15.70
CA ARG A 77 6.71 11.92 14.84
C ARG A 77 6.27 10.94 13.77
N ASP A 78 6.68 11.20 12.54
CA ASP A 78 6.48 10.31 11.41
C ASP A 78 7.73 10.25 10.52
N LEU A 79 7.79 9.27 9.63
CA LEU A 79 8.82 9.28 8.59
C LEU A 79 8.61 10.47 7.66
N GLU A 80 9.69 11.22 7.41
CA GLU A 80 9.70 12.33 6.48
C GLU A 80 9.25 11.87 5.08
N ARG A 81 8.55 12.77 4.39
CA ARG A 81 8.02 12.50 3.06
C ARG A 81 8.42 13.61 2.10
N VAL A 82 9.12 13.21 1.05
CA VAL A 82 9.62 14.12 0.02
C VAL A 82 8.65 14.16 -1.16
N PRO A 83 8.61 15.26 -1.94
CA PRO A 83 7.80 15.33 -3.16
C PRO A 83 8.04 14.12 -4.06
N SER A 84 6.96 13.58 -4.63
CA SER A 84 7.10 12.46 -5.57
C SER A 84 7.63 12.91 -6.92
N GLU A 85 8.43 12.05 -7.55
CA GLU A 85 8.92 12.25 -8.92
C GLU A 85 7.81 12.16 -9.97
N THR A 86 6.62 11.65 -9.61
CA THR A 86 5.44 11.71 -10.47
C THR A 86 4.89 13.14 -10.61
N GLY A 87 5.35 14.06 -9.77
CA GLY A 87 4.78 15.41 -9.63
C GLY A 87 3.56 15.46 -8.73
N TRP A 88 3.11 14.33 -8.17
CA TRP A 88 1.88 14.23 -7.39
C TRP A 88 2.13 13.65 -6.00
N GLY A 89 1.69 14.38 -4.97
CA GLY A 89 1.81 13.95 -3.59
C GLY A 89 3.25 13.77 -3.12
N SER A 90 3.43 12.88 -2.15
CA SER A 90 4.73 12.64 -1.51
C SER A 90 5.06 11.15 -1.45
N ARG A 91 6.36 10.84 -1.42
CA ARG A 91 6.90 9.49 -1.20
C ARG A 91 7.73 9.49 0.08
N CYS A 92 7.85 8.31 0.70
CA CYS A 92 8.72 8.13 1.84
C CYS A 92 10.16 8.50 1.49
N ILE A 93 10.83 9.27 2.36
CA ILE A 93 12.22 9.67 2.19
C ILE A 93 13.18 8.47 2.02
N ALA A 94 12.86 7.34 2.65
CA ALA A 94 13.66 6.12 2.61
C ALA A 94 13.43 5.27 1.34
N LEU A 95 12.54 5.69 0.44
CA LEU A 95 12.28 4.99 -0.81
C LEU A 95 13.34 5.39 -1.84
N LEU A 96 14.06 4.40 -2.37
CA LEU A 96 14.87 4.53 -3.59
C LEU A 96 14.18 3.88 -4.77
N GLY A 97 14.64 4.25 -5.97
CA GLY A 97 14.18 3.69 -7.22
C GLY A 97 12.87 4.28 -7.74
N ARG A 98 12.45 3.77 -8.89
CA ARG A 98 11.31 4.23 -9.69
C ARG A 98 10.40 3.09 -10.15
N GLY A 99 10.57 1.88 -9.62
CA GLY A 99 9.77 0.71 -9.98
C GLY A 99 10.06 0.17 -11.38
N LYS A 100 11.20 0.52 -11.97
CA LYS A 100 11.66 -0.02 -13.25
C LYS A 100 12.65 -1.15 -13.01
N THR A 101 12.86 -2.02 -14.01
CA THR A 101 13.80 -3.15 -13.89
C THR A 101 15.22 -2.69 -13.53
N ASP A 102 15.68 -1.57 -14.07
CA ASP A 102 16.98 -0.94 -13.82
C ASP A 102 17.00 -0.03 -12.58
N SER A 103 15.83 0.28 -12.02
CA SER A 103 15.66 1.15 -10.85
C SER A 103 14.48 0.67 -10.00
N PRO A 104 14.56 -0.54 -9.42
CA PRO A 104 13.44 -1.11 -8.70
C PRO A 104 13.28 -0.42 -7.35
N TYR A 105 12.07 -0.43 -6.80
CA TYR A 105 11.82 0.21 -5.51
C TYR A 105 12.59 -0.50 -4.39
N ARG A 106 13.31 0.25 -3.55
CA ARG A 106 14.04 -0.30 -2.39
C ARG A 106 13.85 0.61 -1.19
N CYS A 107 13.58 0.03 -0.03
CA CYS A 107 13.61 0.76 1.23
C CYS A 107 15.03 0.72 1.78
N THR A 108 15.66 1.87 1.99
CA THR A 108 17.04 1.96 2.54
C THR A 108 17.13 1.50 3.98
N ILE A 109 16.02 1.53 4.72
CA ILE A 109 15.93 1.18 6.13
C ILE A 109 15.17 -0.13 6.37
N TYR A 110 15.18 -1.07 5.41
CA TYR A 110 14.30 -2.24 5.45
C TYR A 110 14.35 -3.04 6.77
N GLY A 111 15.53 -3.16 7.37
CA GLY A 111 15.77 -3.83 8.65
C GLY A 111 15.36 -3.02 9.89
N ALA A 112 15.29 -1.69 9.78
CA ALA A 112 14.92 -0.77 10.84
C ALA A 112 13.49 -0.21 10.68
N ARG A 113 12.73 -0.70 9.67
CA ARG A 113 11.37 -0.25 9.37
C ARG A 113 10.52 -0.12 10.64
N PRO A 114 9.74 0.96 10.80
CA PRO A 114 8.85 1.09 11.95
C PRO A 114 7.75 0.02 11.95
N THR A 115 7.10 -0.20 13.09
CA THR A 115 6.02 -1.18 13.30
C THR A 115 4.97 -1.09 12.19
N ASN A 116 4.46 0.11 11.91
CA ASN A 116 3.48 0.35 10.85
C ASN A 116 3.94 -0.14 9.46
N CYS A 117 5.23 -0.05 9.15
CA CYS A 117 5.79 -0.56 7.89
C CYS A 117 6.06 -2.08 7.91
N ARG A 118 6.35 -2.67 9.08
CA ARG A 118 6.59 -4.11 9.22
C ARG A 118 5.28 -4.91 9.20
N ASP A 119 4.21 -4.32 9.73
CA ASP A 119 2.90 -4.96 9.85
C ASP A 119 2.11 -4.94 8.54
N LEU A 120 2.45 -4.02 7.63
CA LEU A 120 1.91 -4.01 6.27
C LEU A 120 2.46 -5.21 5.47
N LYS A 121 1.71 -6.32 5.50
CA LYS A 121 2.04 -7.54 4.75
C LYS A 121 1.64 -7.41 3.28
N ALA A 122 2.46 -7.98 2.40
CA ALA A 122 2.16 -8.02 0.97
C ALA A 122 0.82 -8.75 0.73
N GLY A 123 -0.03 -8.17 -0.13
CA GLY A 123 -1.34 -8.73 -0.44
C GLY A 123 -2.41 -8.54 0.64
N ALA A 124 -2.08 -8.09 1.85
CA ALA A 124 -3.07 -7.75 2.88
C ALA A 124 -3.91 -6.53 2.46
N VAL A 125 -5.02 -6.28 3.15
CA VAL A 125 -5.97 -5.20 2.84
C VAL A 125 -5.28 -3.85 2.67
N ALA A 126 -4.42 -3.45 3.61
CA ALA A 126 -3.68 -2.19 3.52
C ALA A 126 -2.74 -2.11 2.30
N CYS A 127 -2.15 -3.24 1.89
CA CYS A 127 -1.34 -3.32 0.67
C CYS A 127 -2.21 -3.11 -0.59
N ARG A 128 -3.38 -3.76 -0.66
CA ARG A 128 -4.33 -3.61 -1.78
C ARG A 128 -4.87 -2.18 -1.86
N THR A 129 -5.26 -1.61 -0.72
CA THR A 129 -5.67 -0.20 -0.64
C THR A 129 -4.58 0.73 -1.14
N ALA A 130 -3.31 0.50 -0.75
CA ALA A 130 -2.21 1.30 -1.24
C ALA A 130 -2.05 1.20 -2.77
N ARG A 131 -2.14 -0.02 -3.31
CA ARG A 131 -2.05 -0.27 -4.76
C ARG A 131 -3.19 0.37 -5.54
N GLN A 132 -4.41 0.31 -5.01
CA GLN A 132 -5.57 1.00 -5.59
C GLN A 132 -5.34 2.51 -5.65
N ARG A 133 -4.85 3.11 -4.55
CA ARG A 133 -4.55 4.55 -4.48
C ARG A 133 -3.51 4.99 -5.51
N VAL A 134 -2.51 4.15 -5.80
CA VAL A 134 -1.51 4.45 -6.83
C VAL A 134 -1.85 3.89 -8.22
N GLY A 135 -3.08 3.42 -8.42
CA GLY A 135 -3.60 2.96 -9.71
C GLY A 135 -3.07 1.61 -10.22
N LEU A 136 -2.49 0.79 -9.34
CA LEU A 136 -1.94 -0.54 -9.67
C LEU A 136 -2.94 -1.69 -9.49
N SER A 137 -4.09 -1.41 -8.88
CA SER A 137 -5.15 -2.39 -8.63
C SER A 137 -6.52 -1.78 -8.93
N SER A 138 -7.46 -2.62 -9.35
CA SER A 138 -8.85 -2.22 -9.60
C SER A 138 -9.55 -1.78 -8.31
N LEU A 139 -10.38 -0.74 -8.42
CA LEU A 139 -11.30 -0.35 -7.36
C LEU A 139 -12.52 -1.27 -7.33
N PRO A 140 -13.17 -1.44 -6.17
CA PRO A 140 -14.47 -2.10 -6.08
C PRO A 140 -15.52 -1.40 -6.97
N PRO A 141 -16.47 -2.14 -7.55
CA PRO A 141 -17.60 -1.55 -8.29
C PRO A 141 -18.33 -0.51 -7.41
N GLY A 142 -18.61 0.67 -7.97
CA GLY A 142 -19.30 1.76 -7.26
C GLY A 142 -18.40 2.70 -6.44
N VAL A 143 -17.08 2.42 -6.35
CA VAL A 143 -16.11 3.38 -5.80
C VAL A 143 -15.56 4.23 -6.94
N ALA A 144 -16.09 5.45 -7.08
CA ALA A 144 -15.60 6.42 -8.06
C ALA A 144 -14.13 6.78 -7.80
N ARG A 145 -13.37 7.01 -8.87
CA ARG A 145 -12.01 7.58 -8.79
C ARG A 145 -12.01 9.05 -8.32
N ASP A 146 -13.20 9.61 -8.10
CA ASP A 146 -13.42 11.04 -7.91
C ASP A 146 -13.85 11.38 -6.47
N GLY A 147 -13.62 10.46 -5.51
CA GLY A 147 -13.78 10.76 -4.08
C GLY A 147 -12.86 11.91 -3.63
N PRO A 148 -12.97 12.40 -2.37
CA PRO A 148 -12.26 13.61 -1.88
C PRO A 148 -10.73 13.63 -2.03
N TRP A 149 -10.11 12.56 -2.54
CA TRP A 149 -8.73 12.44 -2.96
C TRP A 149 -8.42 12.96 -4.38
N ALA A 150 -9.43 13.15 -5.25
CA ALA A 150 -9.27 13.75 -6.58
C ALA A 150 -9.23 15.29 -6.54
N SER A 151 -9.86 15.91 -5.54
CA SER A 151 -9.90 17.39 -5.38
C SER A 151 -8.64 18.00 -4.76
N MET A 152 -7.67 17.18 -4.37
CA MET A 152 -6.32 17.61 -3.94
C MET A 152 -5.31 17.56 -5.12
N MET A 153 -5.82 17.54 -6.36
CA MET A 153 -5.07 17.59 -7.63
C MET A 153 -5.22 18.94 -8.36
N LEU A 154 -5.57 20.01 -7.64
CA LEU A 154 -5.47 21.41 -8.09
C LEU A 154 -4.64 22.23 -7.11
#